data_AF-A0A3N2FI35-F1
#
_entry.id   AF-A0A3N2FI35-F1
#
_cell.length_a   1.000
_cell.length_b   1.000
_cell.length_c   1.000
_cell.angle_alpha   90.00
_cell.angle_beta   90.00
_cell.angle_gamma   90.00
#
_symmetry.space_group_name_H-M   'P 1'
#
loop_
_entity.id
_entity.type
_entity.pdbx_description
1 polymer ?
#
loop_
_entity_poly.entity_id
_entity_poly.type
_entity_poly.pdbx_seq_one_letter_code
_entity_poly.pdbx_strand_id
1 'polypeptide(L)'
;MTNIDSLTLDVADTSAATQFYKAAFGLDTQLRFRMAEPSTSGFRGFTLSVTVAQPADARLLLDAALDAGATSLKPATKSFWGFGGVVQAPDGAIWKVATSAKKDTGPATTTIESIVLLLGAGDVAASKAFYVGHGLVVAKSFGRKYVELSTSGSIKLALYGRRALAKDAGVPPEGTGSHRLTIHGDVGTFVDPDGFGWSTD
;
A
#
# COMPACT_ATOMS: atom_id res chain seq x y z
N MET A 1 -9.79 17.73 -3.48
CA MET A 1 -9.34 16.33 -3.29
C MET A 1 -7.86 16.43 -3.00
N THR A 2 -7.37 15.69 -2.02
CA THR A 2 -5.95 15.75 -1.61
C THR A 2 -5.11 15.04 -2.66
N ASN A 3 -4.04 15.65 -3.12
CA ASN A 3 -3.13 14.99 -4.04
C ASN A 3 -2.03 14.25 -3.26
N ILE A 4 -1.81 12.98 -3.58
CA ILE A 4 -0.66 12.22 -3.09
C ILE A 4 0.23 11.95 -4.30
N ASP A 5 1.35 12.66 -4.36
CA ASP A 5 2.26 12.65 -5.50
C ASP A 5 3.12 11.39 -5.54
N SER A 6 3.64 11.00 -4.37
CA SER A 6 4.54 9.86 -4.26
C SER A 6 4.65 9.33 -2.84
N LEU A 7 5.23 8.15 -2.70
CA LEU A 7 5.58 7.55 -1.41
C LEU A 7 7.08 7.31 -1.39
N THR A 8 7.76 7.73 -0.32
CA THR A 8 9.16 7.37 -0.10
C THR A 8 9.26 6.15 0.79
N LEU A 9 9.93 5.11 0.31
CA LEU A 9 10.33 3.96 1.13
C LEU A 9 11.78 4.11 1.58
N ASP A 10 12.00 3.94 2.89
CA ASP A 10 13.36 3.85 3.45
C ASP A 10 13.89 2.43 3.24
N VAL A 11 14.96 2.31 2.46
CA VAL A 11 15.52 1.03 2.00
C VAL A 11 17.03 0.96 2.23
N ALA A 12 17.57 -0.26 2.33
CA ALA A 12 19.01 -0.48 2.45
C ALA A 12 19.76 -0.11 1.16
N ASP A 13 19.15 -0.39 0.01
CA ASP A 13 19.72 -0.17 -1.32
C ASP A 13 18.64 0.38 -2.27
N THR A 14 18.82 1.63 -2.70
CA THR A 14 17.87 2.33 -3.57
C THR A 14 17.90 1.83 -5.01
N SER A 15 19.04 1.32 -5.49
CA SER A 15 19.18 0.75 -6.83
C SER A 15 18.45 -0.59 -6.89
N ALA A 16 18.67 -1.46 -5.89
CA ALA A 16 17.97 -2.74 -5.79
C ALA A 16 16.44 -2.54 -5.67
N ALA A 17 15.99 -1.59 -4.84
CA ALA A 17 14.57 -1.24 -4.73
C ALA A 17 14.01 -0.76 -6.08
N THR A 18 14.68 0.17 -6.76
CA THR A 18 14.24 0.69 -8.07
C THR A 18 14.11 -0.42 -9.11
N GLN A 19 15.08 -1.33 -9.18
CA GLN A 19 15.03 -2.47 -10.09
C GLN A 19 13.87 -3.41 -9.78
N PHE A 20 13.66 -3.72 -8.49
CA PHE A 20 12.55 -4.55 -8.04
C PHE A 20 11.19 -3.96 -8.44
N TYR A 21 10.91 -2.71 -8.06
CA TYR A 21 9.58 -2.11 -8.29
C TYR A 21 9.29 -1.86 -9.77
N LYS A 22 10.32 -1.57 -10.57
CA LYS A 22 10.20 -1.49 -12.03
C LYS A 22 9.90 -2.85 -12.65
N ALA A 23 10.58 -3.91 -12.22
CA ALA A 23 10.37 -5.26 -12.74
C ALA A 23 9.02 -5.86 -12.31
N ALA A 24 8.64 -5.69 -11.04
CA ALA A 24 7.44 -6.28 -10.46
C ALA A 24 6.16 -5.57 -10.91
N PHE A 25 6.16 -4.24 -10.95
CA PHE A 25 4.94 -3.44 -11.08
C PHE A 25 5.03 -2.34 -12.14
N GLY A 26 6.18 -2.15 -12.79
CA GLY A 26 6.38 -1.05 -13.73
C GLY A 26 6.30 0.34 -13.08
N LEU A 27 6.48 0.45 -11.76
CA LEU A 27 6.37 1.71 -11.04
C LEU A 27 7.70 2.48 -11.08
N ASP A 28 7.64 3.73 -11.51
CA ASP A 28 8.80 4.61 -11.68
C ASP A 28 8.64 5.99 -11.02
N THR A 29 7.41 6.47 -10.89
CA THR A 29 7.08 7.85 -10.50
C THR A 29 6.32 7.93 -9.18
N GLN A 30 5.53 6.91 -8.85
CA GLN A 30 4.73 6.87 -7.61
C GLN A 30 5.54 6.51 -6.37
N LEU A 31 6.72 5.89 -6.56
CA LEU A 31 7.63 5.51 -5.49
C LEU A 31 8.94 6.26 -5.62
N ARG A 32 9.41 6.77 -4.48
CA ARG A 32 10.77 7.27 -4.28
C ARG A 32 11.47 6.36 -3.27
N PHE A 33 12.79 6.34 -3.30
CA PHE A 33 13.59 5.55 -2.36
C PHE A 33 14.61 6.42 -1.67
N ARG A 34 14.70 6.28 -0.35
CA ARG A 34 15.72 6.94 0.45
C ARG A 34 16.58 5.86 1.11
N MET A 35 17.88 6.00 0.99
CA MET A 35 18.81 5.09 1.66
C MET A 35 18.79 5.37 3.16
N ALA A 36 18.09 4.55 3.91
CA ALA A 36 17.95 4.65 5.36
C ALA A 36 17.46 3.32 5.92
N GLU A 37 17.99 2.92 7.07
CA GLU A 37 17.60 1.67 7.73
C GLU A 37 17.19 1.88 9.19
N PRO A 38 16.22 2.77 9.47
CA PRO A 38 15.73 2.92 10.83
C PRO A 38 15.19 1.57 11.32
N SER A 39 15.46 1.25 12.59
CA SER A 39 15.10 -0.03 13.18
C SER A 39 13.59 -0.25 13.10
N THR A 40 13.20 -1.43 12.65
CA THR A 40 11.81 -1.85 12.50
C THR A 40 11.72 -3.36 12.68
N SER A 41 10.61 -3.84 13.23
CA SER A 41 10.35 -5.27 13.39
C SER A 41 8.86 -5.57 13.16
N GLY A 42 8.56 -6.77 12.67
CA GLY A 42 7.19 -7.22 12.42
C GLY A 42 6.44 -6.37 11.39
N PHE A 43 5.13 -6.21 11.60
CA PHE A 43 4.27 -5.45 10.70
C PHE A 43 4.47 -3.94 10.86
N ARG A 44 4.92 -3.30 9.77
CA ARG A 44 5.15 -1.85 9.65
C ARG A 44 3.87 -1.00 9.62
N GLY A 45 2.71 -1.59 9.89
CA GLY A 45 1.46 -0.84 10.04
C GLY A 45 0.79 -0.40 8.74
N PHE A 46 1.34 -0.67 7.55
CA PHE A 46 0.70 -0.32 6.28
C PHE A 46 0.85 -1.43 5.24
N THR A 47 0.05 -1.36 4.18
CA THR A 47 0.24 -2.14 2.96
C THR A 47 0.07 -1.23 1.74
N LEU A 48 0.77 -1.57 0.67
CA LEU A 48 0.49 -1.05 -0.66
C LEU A 48 -0.33 -2.06 -1.44
N SER A 49 -1.28 -1.58 -2.23
CA SER A 49 -2.06 -2.43 -3.11
C SER A 49 -2.06 -1.87 -4.51
N VAL A 50 -1.99 -2.73 -5.51
CA VAL A 50 -2.32 -2.39 -6.90
C VAL A 50 -3.63 -3.06 -7.28
N THR A 51 -4.51 -2.30 -7.91
CA THR A 51 -5.74 -2.83 -8.51
C THR A 51 -5.54 -3.04 -9.99
N VAL A 52 -6.08 -4.13 -10.51
CA VAL A 52 -5.99 -4.50 -11.93
C VAL A 52 -7.34 -4.98 -12.45
N ALA A 53 -7.51 -4.97 -13.77
CA ALA A 53 -8.79 -5.21 -14.41
C ALA A 53 -9.29 -6.66 -14.24
N GLN A 54 -8.38 -7.64 -14.24
CA GLN A 54 -8.73 -9.07 -14.28
C GLN A 54 -7.74 -10.00 -13.55
N PRO A 55 -8.14 -11.25 -13.23
CA PRO A 55 -7.29 -12.21 -12.54
C PRO A 55 -5.96 -12.52 -13.24
N ALA A 56 -5.93 -12.58 -14.57
CA ALA A 56 -4.71 -12.82 -15.34
C ALA A 56 -3.66 -11.72 -15.14
N ASP A 57 -4.07 -10.45 -15.11
CA ASP A 57 -3.19 -9.31 -14.82
C ASP A 57 -2.63 -9.42 -13.38
N ALA A 58 -3.49 -9.81 -12.44
CA ALA A 58 -3.09 -9.97 -11.05
C ALA A 58 -2.06 -11.09 -10.88
N ARG A 59 -2.24 -12.20 -11.60
CA ARG A 59 -1.27 -13.30 -11.62
C ARG A 59 0.06 -12.84 -12.22
N LEU A 60 0.01 -12.15 -13.36
CA LEU A 60 1.20 -11.66 -14.05
C LEU A 60 2.07 -10.76 -13.15
N LEU A 61 1.47 -9.80 -12.43
CA LEU A 61 2.21 -8.91 -11.53
C LEU A 61 2.74 -9.64 -10.29
N LEU A 62 1.99 -10.61 -9.75
CA LEU A 62 2.45 -11.40 -8.61
C LEU A 62 3.62 -12.31 -9.00
N ASP A 63 3.54 -12.97 -10.16
CA ASP A 63 4.60 -13.82 -10.67
C ASP A 63 5.85 -12.98 -10.96
N ALA A 64 5.70 -11.82 -11.60
CA ALA A 64 6.81 -10.87 -11.81
C ALA A 64 7.45 -10.39 -10.50
N ALA A 65 6.65 -10.12 -9.46
CA ALA A 65 7.18 -9.77 -8.14
C ALA A 65 7.98 -10.91 -7.50
N LEU A 66 7.48 -12.15 -7.60
CA LEU A 66 8.17 -13.34 -7.10
C LEU A 66 9.48 -13.59 -7.85
N ASP A 67 9.46 -13.49 -9.18
CA ASP A 67 10.66 -13.62 -10.02
C ASP A 67 11.70 -12.53 -9.71
N ALA A 68 11.26 -11.33 -9.31
CA ALA A 68 12.11 -10.23 -8.86
C ALA A 68 12.61 -10.37 -7.41
N GLY A 69 12.24 -11.44 -6.69
CA GLY A 69 12.73 -11.74 -5.35
C GLY A 69 11.77 -11.44 -4.20
N ALA A 70 10.49 -11.14 -4.48
CA ALA A 70 9.49 -11.06 -3.43
C ALA A 70 9.20 -12.43 -2.80
N THR A 71 8.69 -12.43 -1.58
CA THR A 71 8.21 -13.65 -0.90
C THR A 71 6.69 -13.66 -0.87
N SER A 72 6.04 -14.78 -1.22
CA SER A 72 4.59 -14.91 -1.10
C SER A 72 4.17 -14.99 0.38
N LEU A 73 3.39 -14.02 0.85
CA LEU A 73 2.74 -14.06 2.16
C LEU A 73 1.37 -14.74 2.07
N LYS A 74 0.62 -14.46 1.01
CA LYS A 74 -0.65 -15.11 0.69
C LYS A 74 -0.69 -15.45 -0.80
N PRO A 75 -0.76 -16.74 -1.16
CA PRO A 75 -0.91 -17.15 -2.54
C PRO A 75 -2.14 -16.50 -3.18
N ALA A 76 -2.04 -16.14 -4.46
CA ALA A 76 -3.22 -15.57 -5.10
C ALA A 76 -4.32 -16.60 -5.30
N THR A 77 -5.52 -16.24 -4.87
CA THR A 77 -6.68 -17.13 -4.85
C THR A 77 -7.95 -16.37 -5.21
N LYS A 78 -8.97 -17.10 -5.66
CA LYS A 78 -10.32 -16.57 -5.77
C LYS A 78 -10.92 -16.41 -4.38
N SER A 79 -11.65 -15.32 -4.18
CA SER A 79 -12.40 -15.05 -2.97
C SER A 79 -13.81 -14.56 -3.31
N PHE A 80 -14.63 -14.33 -2.28
CA PHE A 80 -15.94 -13.74 -2.46
C PHE A 80 -15.88 -12.36 -3.16
N TRP A 81 -14.83 -11.59 -2.86
CA TRP A 81 -14.62 -10.22 -3.31
C TRP A 81 -13.89 -10.08 -4.65
N GLY A 82 -13.45 -11.19 -5.26
CA GLY A 82 -12.71 -11.17 -6.51
C GLY A 82 -11.51 -12.12 -6.49
N PHE A 83 -10.36 -11.65 -6.95
CA PHE A 83 -9.11 -12.42 -7.00
C PHE A 83 -7.93 -11.56 -6.51
N GLY A 84 -6.98 -12.16 -5.82
CA GLY A 84 -5.76 -11.45 -5.42
C GLY A 84 -4.84 -12.26 -4.52
N GLY A 85 -3.65 -11.71 -4.28
CA GLY A 85 -2.58 -12.30 -3.47
C GLY A 85 -1.74 -11.22 -2.79
N VAL A 86 -0.87 -11.64 -1.87
CA VAL A 86 -0.01 -10.74 -1.09
C VAL A 86 1.43 -11.25 -1.12
N VAL A 87 2.35 -10.35 -1.45
CA VAL A 87 3.80 -10.58 -1.44
C VAL A 87 4.50 -9.57 -0.53
N GLN A 88 5.67 -9.95 -0.04
CA GLN A 88 6.60 -9.06 0.66
C GLN A 88 7.78 -8.78 -0.26
N ALA A 89 8.02 -7.50 -0.54
CA ALA A 89 9.18 -7.05 -1.30
C ALA A 89 10.49 -7.28 -0.53
N PRO A 90 11.66 -7.31 -1.20
CA PRO A 90 12.95 -7.50 -0.54
C PRO A 90 13.27 -6.47 0.55
N ASP A 91 12.75 -5.25 0.42
CA ASP A 91 12.87 -4.18 1.43
C ASP A 91 11.96 -4.37 2.66
N GLY A 92 11.10 -5.39 2.64
CA GLY A 92 10.12 -5.74 3.67
C GLY A 92 8.74 -5.10 3.52
N ALA A 93 8.50 -4.22 2.53
CA ALA A 93 7.18 -3.65 2.27
C ALA A 93 6.20 -4.71 1.76
N ILE A 94 4.95 -4.63 2.22
CA ILE A 94 3.91 -5.61 1.88
C ILE A 94 3.03 -5.08 0.75
N TRP A 95 2.92 -5.85 -0.31
CA TRP A 95 2.15 -5.54 -1.51
C TRP A 95 1.03 -6.53 -1.75
N LYS A 96 -0.16 -6.01 -1.98
CA LYS A 96 -1.32 -6.77 -2.43
C LYS A 96 -1.61 -6.47 -3.89
N VAL A 97 -1.87 -7.51 -4.67
CA VAL A 97 -2.39 -7.36 -6.04
C VAL A 97 -3.81 -7.89 -6.03
N ALA A 98 -4.78 -7.08 -6.48
CA ALA A 98 -6.19 -7.45 -6.38
C ALA A 98 -7.03 -6.95 -7.54
N THR A 99 -8.09 -7.70 -7.82
CA THR A 99 -9.17 -7.31 -8.73
C THR A 99 -10.52 -7.74 -8.15
N SER A 100 -11.58 -6.99 -8.40
CA SER A 100 -12.95 -7.42 -8.12
C SER A 100 -13.52 -8.37 -9.19
N ALA A 101 -12.88 -8.43 -10.37
CA ALA A 101 -13.28 -9.35 -11.42
C ALA A 101 -13.02 -10.80 -11.00
N LYS A 102 -13.86 -11.72 -11.48
CA LYS A 102 -13.79 -13.15 -11.14
C LYS A 102 -13.32 -14.03 -12.30
N LYS A 103 -13.20 -13.44 -13.50
CA LYS A 103 -12.87 -14.11 -14.76
C LYS A 103 -12.06 -13.16 -15.63
N ASP A 104 -11.25 -13.73 -16.49
CA ASP A 104 -10.53 -13.00 -17.52
C ASP A 104 -11.46 -12.67 -18.67
N THR A 105 -11.29 -11.49 -19.24
CA THR A 105 -12.07 -10.98 -20.39
C THR A 105 -11.21 -10.73 -21.61
N GLY A 106 -9.89 -10.83 -21.48
CA GLY A 106 -8.93 -10.70 -22.57
C GLY A 106 -7.53 -11.20 -22.19
N PRO A 107 -6.52 -10.94 -23.04
CA PRO A 107 -5.13 -11.24 -22.72
C PRO A 107 -4.66 -10.52 -21.46
N ALA A 108 -3.71 -11.13 -20.74
CA ALA A 108 -3.09 -10.50 -19.58
C ALA A 108 -2.34 -9.23 -19.97
N THR A 109 -2.42 -8.20 -19.14
CA THR A 109 -1.65 -6.95 -19.25
C THR A 109 -0.94 -6.64 -17.93
N THR A 110 0.04 -5.74 -17.98
CA THR A 110 0.71 -5.20 -16.79
C THR A 110 0.07 -3.89 -16.30
N THR A 111 -1.12 -3.55 -16.79
CA THR A 111 -1.76 -2.26 -16.52
C THR A 111 -2.27 -2.21 -15.08
N ILE A 112 -1.80 -1.23 -14.32
CA ILE A 112 -2.31 -0.93 -12.98
C ILE A 112 -3.39 0.14 -13.11
N GLU A 113 -4.56 -0.10 -12.52
CA GLU A 113 -5.67 0.85 -12.51
C GLU A 113 -5.53 1.88 -11.37
N SER A 114 -5.05 1.44 -10.21
CA SER A 114 -4.76 2.35 -9.10
C SER A 114 -3.79 1.74 -8.09
N ILE A 115 -3.05 2.60 -7.40
CA ILE A 115 -2.30 2.26 -6.20
C ILE A 115 -3.13 2.66 -5.00
N VAL A 116 -3.18 1.83 -3.97
CA VAL A 116 -3.88 2.12 -2.71
C VAL A 116 -2.90 1.96 -1.55
N LEU A 117 -2.67 3.05 -0.82
CA LEU A 117 -2.02 3.04 0.48
C LEU A 117 -3.08 2.81 1.56
N LEU A 118 -2.98 1.67 2.24
CA LEU A 118 -3.79 1.38 3.43
C LEU A 118 -2.94 1.57 4.69
N LEU A 119 -3.34 2.52 5.53
CA LEU A 119 -2.74 2.77 6.84
C LEU A 119 -3.48 2.00 7.93
N GLY A 120 -2.72 1.28 8.74
CA GLY A 120 -3.20 0.48 9.86
C GLY A 120 -3.37 1.32 11.11
N ALA A 121 -4.59 1.78 11.38
CA ALA A 121 -4.89 2.63 12.52
C ALA A 121 -5.16 1.82 13.80
N GLY A 122 -4.61 2.28 14.93
CA GLY A 122 -4.95 1.81 16.27
C GLY A 122 -6.37 2.19 16.66
N ASP A 123 -6.78 3.43 16.36
CA ASP A 123 -8.17 3.90 16.45
C ASP A 123 -8.58 4.64 15.18
N VAL A 124 -9.26 3.93 14.28
CA VAL A 124 -9.75 4.47 12.99
C VAL A 124 -10.59 5.74 13.17
N ALA A 125 -11.33 5.89 14.27
CA ALA A 125 -12.15 7.09 14.48
C ALA A 125 -11.28 8.32 14.80
N ALA A 126 -10.24 8.13 15.61
CA ALA A 126 -9.28 9.18 15.93
C ALA A 126 -8.46 9.59 14.70
N SER A 127 -7.92 8.61 13.95
CA SER A 127 -7.14 8.89 12.74
C SER A 127 -8.02 9.55 11.67
N LYS A 128 -9.28 9.12 11.50
CA LYS A 128 -10.24 9.82 10.61
C LYS A 128 -10.42 11.28 11.03
N ALA A 129 -10.67 11.55 12.31
CA ALA A 129 -10.88 12.91 12.79
C ALA A 129 -9.63 13.78 12.58
N PHE A 130 -8.44 13.20 12.77
CA PHE A 130 -7.17 13.86 12.52
C PHE A 130 -7.03 14.27 11.05
N TYR A 131 -7.22 13.34 10.11
CA TYR A 131 -7.10 13.63 8.68
C TYR A 131 -8.16 14.63 8.20
N VAL A 132 -9.41 14.54 8.69
CA VAL A 132 -10.44 15.56 8.41
C VAL A 132 -10.05 16.93 8.96
N GLY A 133 -9.44 16.98 10.15
CA GLY A 133 -8.90 18.22 10.73
C GLY A 133 -7.77 18.84 9.91
N HIS A 134 -7.05 18.03 9.13
CA HIS A 134 -6.02 18.47 8.16
C HIS A 134 -6.59 18.74 6.75
N GLY A 135 -7.92 18.77 6.61
CA GLY A 135 -8.58 19.14 5.35
C GLY A 135 -8.82 17.98 4.38
N LEU A 136 -8.49 16.73 4.74
CA LEU A 136 -8.80 15.58 3.90
C LEU A 136 -10.30 15.26 3.95
N VAL A 137 -10.89 15.00 2.79
CA VAL A 137 -12.32 14.71 2.66
C VAL A 137 -12.55 13.20 2.74
N VAL A 138 -13.56 12.76 3.49
CA VAL A 138 -13.96 11.34 3.52
C VAL A 138 -14.73 11.00 2.24
N ALA A 139 -14.24 10.03 1.47
CA ALA A 139 -14.94 9.48 0.31
C ALA A 139 -15.90 8.36 0.73
N LYS A 140 -15.45 7.47 1.62
CA LYS A 140 -16.24 6.32 2.09
C LYS A 140 -15.93 6.02 3.55
N SER A 141 -16.92 5.59 4.32
CA SER A 141 -16.70 5.18 5.71
C SER A 141 -17.58 4.00 6.10
N PHE A 142 -16.97 2.99 6.70
CA PHE A 142 -17.65 1.84 7.27
C PHE A 142 -17.42 1.80 8.79
N GLY A 143 -17.95 2.81 9.47
CA GLY A 143 -17.84 2.97 10.92
C GLY A 143 -16.39 3.10 11.39
N ARG A 144 -16.03 2.35 12.44
CA ARG A 144 -14.69 2.34 13.04
C ARG A 144 -13.74 1.29 12.44
N LYS A 145 -14.11 0.69 11.31
CA LYS A 145 -13.31 -0.38 10.69
C LYS A 145 -12.48 0.14 9.53
N TYR A 146 -13.09 0.93 8.64
CA TYR A 146 -12.49 1.36 7.39
C TYR A 146 -12.96 2.77 7.02
N VAL A 147 -12.05 3.58 6.49
CA VAL A 147 -12.33 4.90 5.92
C VAL A 147 -11.48 5.07 4.66
N GLU A 148 -12.11 5.47 3.55
CA GLU A 148 -11.41 5.91 2.34
C GLU A 148 -11.43 7.44 2.30
N LEU A 149 -10.27 8.04 2.04
CA LEU A 149 -10.11 9.48 1.89
C LEU A 149 -10.08 9.82 0.40
N SER A 150 -10.67 10.96 0.06
CA SER A 150 -10.79 11.43 -1.31
C SER A 150 -9.47 12.01 -1.78
N THR A 151 -8.75 11.24 -2.61
CA THR A 151 -7.51 11.69 -3.25
C THR A 151 -7.68 11.96 -4.74
N SER A 152 -6.94 12.93 -5.25
CA SER A 152 -6.66 13.09 -6.68
C SER A 152 -5.33 12.39 -7.00
N GLY A 153 -5.19 11.87 -8.23
CA GLY A 153 -3.96 11.21 -8.67
C GLY A 153 -4.02 9.67 -8.63
N SER A 154 -2.86 9.04 -8.81
CA SER A 154 -2.74 7.59 -8.95
C SER A 154 -2.70 6.82 -7.62
N ILE A 155 -2.46 7.52 -6.51
CA ILE A 155 -2.39 6.93 -5.17
C ILE A 155 -3.65 7.29 -4.38
N LYS A 156 -4.37 6.25 -3.98
CA LYS A 156 -5.52 6.33 -3.07
C LYS A 156 -5.06 6.14 -1.64
N LEU A 157 -5.78 6.75 -0.70
CA LEU A 157 -5.51 6.64 0.73
C LEU A 157 -6.73 6.10 1.47
N ALA A 158 -6.50 5.09 2.30
CA ALA A 158 -7.51 4.60 3.23
C ALA A 158 -6.92 4.20 4.59
N LEU A 159 -7.77 4.22 5.59
CA LEU A 159 -7.50 3.80 6.96
C LEU A 159 -8.21 2.46 7.20
N TYR A 160 -7.50 1.51 7.80
CA TYR A 160 -8.07 0.24 8.21
C TYR A 160 -7.55 -0.14 9.60
N GLY A 161 -8.36 -0.81 10.41
CA GLY A 161 -7.90 -1.19 11.76
C GLY A 161 -6.63 -2.05 11.68
N ARG A 162 -5.55 -1.69 12.39
CA ARG A 162 -4.21 -2.29 12.28
C ARG A 162 -4.22 -3.83 12.32
N ARG A 163 -4.96 -4.42 13.27
CA ARG A 163 -5.08 -5.89 13.39
C ARG A 163 -5.78 -6.53 12.19
N ALA A 164 -6.80 -5.86 11.66
CA ALA A 164 -7.53 -6.34 10.50
C ALA A 164 -6.68 -6.21 9.22
N LEU A 165 -5.89 -5.14 9.11
CA LEU A 165 -4.95 -4.96 8.01
C LEU A 165 -3.85 -6.03 8.00
N ALA A 166 -3.22 -6.29 9.14
CA ALA A 166 -2.23 -7.35 9.27
C ALA A 166 -2.80 -8.73 8.91
N LYS A 167 -4.02 -9.03 9.35
CA LYS A 167 -4.73 -10.26 8.97
C LYS A 167 -5.02 -10.33 7.47
N ASP A 168 -5.39 -9.22 6.83
CA ASP A 168 -5.58 -9.16 5.38
C ASP A 168 -4.27 -9.43 4.63
N ALA A 169 -3.17 -8.87 5.13
CA ALA A 169 -1.81 -9.07 4.62
C ALA A 169 -1.24 -10.49 4.87
N GLY A 170 -1.76 -11.22 5.87
CA GLY A 170 -1.27 -12.55 6.23
C GLY A 170 -0.06 -12.54 7.17
N VAL A 171 0.08 -11.49 7.97
CA VAL A 171 1.17 -11.34 8.94
C VAL A 171 0.62 -11.13 10.36
N PRO A 172 1.41 -11.41 11.41
CA PRO A 172 1.06 -11.03 12.77
C PRO A 172 0.90 -9.50 12.89
N PRO A 173 -0.06 -9.00 13.68
CA PRO A 173 -0.29 -7.56 13.83
C PRO A 173 0.80 -6.84 14.63
N GLU A 174 1.65 -7.57 15.34
CA GLU A 174 2.76 -7.05 16.12
C GLU A 174 3.84 -6.44 15.22
N GLY A 175 4.44 -5.37 15.71
CA GLY A 175 5.55 -4.70 15.07
C GLY A 175 5.87 -3.39 15.78
N THR A 176 7.13 -2.98 15.74
CA THR A 176 7.66 -1.81 16.44
C THR A 176 8.69 -1.09 15.58
N GLY A 177 8.99 0.16 15.94
CA GLY A 177 9.97 0.98 15.23
C GLY A 177 9.38 1.70 14.02
N SER A 178 10.25 2.04 13.08
CA SER A 178 9.89 2.88 11.92
C SER A 178 8.94 2.16 10.96
N HIS A 179 7.99 2.91 10.40
CA HIS A 179 7.19 2.47 9.26
C HIS A 179 8.02 2.37 7.96
N ARG A 180 9.19 3.00 7.89
CA ARG A 180 10.01 3.13 6.67
C ARG A 180 9.21 3.67 5.48
N LEU A 181 8.27 4.57 5.76
CA LEU A 181 7.36 5.20 4.81
C LEU A 181 7.27 6.69 5.12
N THR A 182 7.35 7.52 4.08
CA THR A 182 6.95 8.93 4.10
C THR A 182 5.95 9.17 2.97
N ILE A 183 4.85 9.85 3.28
CA ILE A 183 3.77 10.15 2.32
C ILE A 183 3.98 11.58 1.80
N HIS A 184 4.03 11.75 0.49
CA HIS A 184 4.20 13.07 -0.12
C HIS A 184 2.91 13.55 -0.75
N GLY A 185 2.44 14.72 -0.33
CA GLY A 185 1.21 15.31 -0.84
C GLY A 185 1.01 16.77 -0.44
N ASP A 186 -0.14 17.33 -0.82
CA ASP A 186 -0.43 18.77 -0.73
C ASP A 186 -1.07 19.23 0.60
N VAL A 187 -1.04 18.38 1.64
CA VAL A 187 -1.69 18.62 2.95
C VAL A 187 -0.74 19.08 4.06
N GLY A 188 0.52 19.36 3.71
CA GLY A 188 1.54 19.84 4.64
C GLY A 188 2.36 18.73 5.30
N THR A 189 3.32 19.14 6.14
CA THR A 189 4.21 18.23 6.89
C THR A 189 3.67 17.98 8.29
N PHE A 190 3.36 16.72 8.61
CA PHE A 190 2.90 16.31 9.93
C PHE A 190 3.17 14.83 10.17
N VAL A 191 2.98 14.38 11.42
CA VAL A 191 2.95 12.95 11.78
C VAL A 191 1.55 12.64 12.27
N ASP A 192 0.93 11.61 11.71
CA ASP A 192 -0.41 11.20 12.11
C ASP A 192 -0.42 10.49 13.48
N PRO A 193 -1.59 10.24 14.08
CA PRO A 193 -1.69 9.61 15.41
C PRO A 193 -1.08 8.20 15.48
N ASP A 194 -0.88 7.54 14.34
CA ASP A 194 -0.33 6.20 14.22
C ASP A 194 1.16 6.19 13.87
N GLY A 195 1.78 7.37 13.68
CA GLY A 195 3.20 7.54 13.43
C GLY A 195 3.59 7.70 11.95
N PHE A 196 2.63 7.81 11.03
CA PHE A 196 2.91 8.01 9.61
C PHE A 196 3.29 9.46 9.32
N GLY A 197 4.50 9.66 8.79
CA GLY A 197 5.01 10.97 8.40
C GLY A 197 4.51 11.40 7.03
N TRP A 198 4.10 12.66 6.94
CA TRP A 198 3.73 13.39 5.73
C TRP A 198 4.75 14.49 5.43
N SER A 199 5.00 14.73 4.15
CA SER A 199 5.86 15.82 3.69
C SER A 199 5.36 16.40 2.36
N THR A 200 5.90 17.57 2.00
CA THR A 200 5.55 18.31 0.78
C THR A 200 6.71 18.42 -0.22
N ASP A 201 7.86 17.79 0.07
CA ASP A 201 9.11 17.89 -0.69
C ASP A 201 9.31 16.78 -1.74
#